data_AF-A0A5J5BKZ0-F1
#
_entry.id   AF-A0A5J5BKZ0-F1
#
_cell.length_a   1.000
_cell.length_b   1.000
_cell.length_c   1.000
_cell.angle_alpha   90.00
_cell.angle_beta   90.00
_cell.angle_gamma   90.00
#
_symmetry.space_group_name_H-M   'P 1'
#
loop_
_entity.id
_entity.type
_entity.pdbx_description
1 polymer ?
#
loop_
_entity_poly.entity_id
_entity_poly.type
_entity_poly.pdbx_seq_one_letter_code
_entity_poly.pdbx_strand_id
1 'polypeptide(L)'
;MAGGTASEALRERVSRLENFVGVPEDDGAVPLSVSTEQHAIELVDLRRILDDFMTESSARITNIMEDVMALTDVVKINLKSLEDDVALVKQTRPKQEGREKENRDALCIAGEDWAAKGRRDIPCSPGGDQTRHHDGSSG
;
A
#
# COMPACT_ATOMS: atom_id res chain seq x y z
N MET A 1 -35.77 -11.37 -32.90
CA MET A 1 -37.00 -12.16 -32.75
C MET A 1 -36.89 -13.48 -33.51
N ALA A 2 -36.07 -14.43 -33.03
CA ALA A 2 -35.79 -15.70 -33.72
C ALA A 2 -36.24 -16.95 -32.91
N GLY A 3 -36.98 -16.76 -31.82
CA GLY A 3 -37.38 -17.84 -30.91
C GLY A 3 -38.70 -18.53 -31.23
N GLY A 4 -39.64 -17.84 -31.91
CA GLY A 4 -41.02 -18.33 -32.07
C GLY A 4 -41.14 -19.59 -32.94
N THR A 5 -40.32 -19.71 -34.00
CA THR A 5 -40.41 -20.82 -34.94
C THR A 5 -39.88 -22.14 -34.38
N ALA A 6 -38.84 -22.10 -33.55
CA ALA A 6 -38.24 -23.30 -32.97
C ALA A 6 -39.08 -23.85 -31.81
N SER A 7 -39.63 -22.98 -30.96
CA SER A 7 -40.48 -23.39 -29.84
C SER A 7 -41.82 -23.96 -30.30
N GLU A 8 -42.44 -23.35 -31.31
CA GLU A 8 -43.69 -23.86 -31.89
C GLU A 8 -43.47 -25.21 -32.58
N ALA A 9 -42.39 -25.35 -33.36
CA ALA A 9 -42.03 -26.61 -33.99
C ALA A 9 -41.72 -27.71 -32.94
N LEU A 10 -41.08 -27.37 -31.82
CA LEU A 10 -40.85 -28.31 -30.73
C LEU A 10 -42.17 -28.72 -30.07
N ARG A 11 -43.05 -27.77 -29.77
CA ARG A 11 -44.36 -28.03 -29.17
C ARG A 11 -45.24 -28.91 -30.06
N GLU A 12 -45.23 -28.65 -31.36
CA GLU A 12 -45.92 -29.47 -32.36
C GLU A 12 -45.36 -30.90 -32.40
N ARG A 13 -44.03 -31.05 -32.39
CA ARG A 13 -43.38 -32.37 -32.38
C ARG A 13 -43.69 -33.15 -31.11
N VAL A 14 -43.69 -32.49 -29.95
CA VAL A 14 -44.04 -33.12 -28.67
C VAL A 14 -45.51 -33.56 -28.68
N SER A 15 -46.42 -32.71 -29.14
CA SER A 15 -47.86 -33.03 -29.23
C SER A 15 -48.12 -34.21 -30.19
N ARG A 16 -47.45 -34.24 -31.35
CA ARG A 16 -47.56 -35.36 -32.30
C ARG A 16 -47.03 -36.67 -31.72
N LEU A 17 -45.95 -36.61 -30.95
CA LEU A 17 -45.37 -37.78 -30.29
C LEU A 17 -46.29 -38.32 -29.19
N GLU A 18 -46.83 -37.45 -28.34
CA GLU A 18 -47.82 -37.85 -27.33
C GLU A 18 -49.05 -38.51 -27.95
N ASN A 19 -49.57 -37.94 -29.04
CA ASN A 19 -50.71 -38.52 -29.74
C ASN A 19 -50.41 -39.89 -30.37
N PHE A 20 -49.14 -40.18 -30.69
CA PHE A 20 -48.71 -41.46 -31.25
C PHE A 20 -48.45 -42.52 -30.18
N VAL A 21 -47.82 -42.13 -29.06
CA VAL A 21 -47.41 -43.04 -27.98
C VAL A 21 -48.54 -43.25 -26.96
N GLY A 22 -49.46 -42.30 -26.84
CA GLY A 22 -50.44 -42.24 -25.74
C GLY A 22 -49.81 -41.66 -24.47
N VAL A 23 -50.66 -41.12 -23.59
CA VAL A 23 -50.23 -40.70 -22.24
C VAL A 23 -50.14 -41.97 -21.38
N PRO A 24 -49.05 -42.19 -20.63
CA PRO A 24 -48.95 -43.33 -19.73
C PRO A 24 -50.12 -43.35 -18.75
N GLU A 25 -50.73 -44.52 -18.51
CA GLU A 25 -51.90 -44.67 -17.62
C GLU A 25 -51.57 -44.58 -16.12
N ASP A 26 -50.34 -44.18 -15.77
CA ASP A 26 -49.92 -44.02 -14.38
C ASP A 26 -50.49 -42.73 -13.78
N ASP A 27 -51.01 -42.80 -12.55
CA ASP A 27 -51.74 -41.71 -11.87
C ASP A 27 -50.83 -40.50 -11.58
N GLY A 28 -49.50 -40.68 -11.69
CA GLY A 28 -48.50 -39.61 -11.58
C GLY A 28 -47.91 -39.12 -12.91
N ALA A 29 -48.29 -39.70 -14.05
CA ALA A 29 -47.70 -39.35 -15.34
C ALA A 29 -48.27 -38.02 -15.88
N VAL A 30 -47.39 -37.02 -16.02
CA VAL A 30 -47.73 -35.72 -16.62
C VAL A 30 -47.54 -35.81 -18.14
N PRO A 31 -48.46 -35.25 -18.95
CA PRO A 31 -48.25 -35.09 -20.38
C PRO A 31 -46.90 -34.42 -20.70
N LEU A 32 -46.16 -34.96 -21.67
CA LEU A 32 -44.92 -34.38 -22.20
C LEU A 32 -45.12 -32.93 -22.67
N SER A 33 -46.27 -32.59 -23.24
CA SER A 33 -46.58 -31.20 -23.62
C SER A 33 -46.59 -30.26 -22.42
N VAL A 34 -47.24 -30.67 -21.32
CA VAL A 34 -47.28 -29.91 -20.06
C VAL A 34 -45.90 -29.82 -19.43
N SER A 35 -45.14 -30.92 -19.38
CA SER A 35 -43.76 -30.93 -18.87
C SER A 35 -42.83 -30.04 -19.71
N THR A 36 -42.96 -30.06 -21.04
CA THR A 36 -42.14 -29.23 -21.94
C THR A 36 -42.47 -27.75 -21.79
N GLU A 37 -43.74 -27.40 -21.61
CA GLU A 37 -44.18 -26.03 -21.37
C GLU A 37 -43.67 -25.51 -20.01
N GLN A 38 -43.72 -26.34 -18.97
CA GLN A 38 -43.17 -26.04 -17.66
C GLN A 38 -41.64 -25.81 -17.71
N HIS A 39 -40.90 -26.69 -18.38
CA HIS A 39 -39.46 -26.49 -18.55
C HIS A 39 -39.11 -25.25 -19.38
N ALA A 40 -39.95 -24.85 -20.34
CA ALA A 40 -39.75 -23.61 -21.07
C ALA A 40 -39.87 -22.39 -20.15
N ILE A 41 -40.81 -22.41 -19.19
CA ILE A 41 -40.95 -21.36 -18.16
C ILE A 41 -39.72 -21.34 -17.24
N GLU A 42 -39.30 -22.49 -16.73
CA GLU A 42 -38.12 -22.61 -15.86
C GLU A 42 -36.86 -22.10 -16.54
N LEU A 43 -36.68 -22.36 -17.84
CA LEU A 43 -35.56 -21.84 -18.62
C LEU A 43 -35.61 -20.32 -18.79
N VAL A 44 -36.79 -19.73 -18.92
CA VAL A 44 -36.96 -18.27 -18.96
C VAL A 44 -36.62 -17.66 -17.62
N ASP A 45 -37.07 -18.26 -16.52
CA ASP A 45 -36.77 -17.79 -15.16
C ASP A 45 -35.27 -17.89 -14.83
N LEU A 46 -34.65 -19.02 -15.16
CA LEU A 46 -33.20 -19.22 -15.01
C LEU A 46 -32.40 -18.19 -15.82
N ARG A 47 -32.83 -17.91 -17.05
CA ARG A 47 -32.20 -16.88 -17.86
C ARG A 47 -32.30 -15.50 -17.21
N ARG A 48 -33.46 -15.16 -16.64
CA ARG A 48 -33.65 -13.90 -15.92
C ARG A 48 -32.72 -13.79 -14.71
N ILE A 49 -32.64 -14.84 -13.91
CA ILE A 49 -31.75 -14.90 -12.74
C ILE A 49 -30.29 -14.70 -13.17
N LEU A 50 -29.88 -15.34 -14.27
CA LEU A 50 -28.53 -15.20 -14.81
C LEU A 50 -28.26 -13.77 -15.30
N ASP A 51 -29.20 -13.16 -16.03
CA ASP A 51 -29.07 -11.79 -16.55
C ASP A 51 -28.98 -10.77 -15.39
N ASP A 52 -29.80 -10.95 -14.34
CA ASP A 52 -29.76 -10.14 -13.12
C ASP A 52 -28.41 -10.28 -12.41
N PHE A 53 -27.93 -11.51 -12.24
CA PHE A 53 -26.61 -11.79 -11.63
C PHE A 53 -25.46 -11.16 -12.42
N MET A 54 -25.47 -11.30 -13.75
CA MET A 54 -24.45 -10.70 -14.62
C MET A 54 -24.46 -9.18 -14.55
N THR A 55 -25.65 -8.58 -14.47
CA THR A 55 -25.80 -7.12 -14.36
C THR A 55 -25.30 -6.62 -13.00
N GLU A 56 -25.71 -7.27 -11.91
CA GLU A 56 -25.28 -6.90 -10.56
C GLU A 56 -23.77 -7.09 -10.37
N SER A 57 -23.22 -8.21 -10.82
CA SER A 57 -21.78 -8.47 -10.72
C SER A 57 -20.96 -7.48 -11.54
N SER A 58 -21.41 -7.11 -12.75
CA SER A 58 -20.75 -6.10 -13.57
C SER A 58 -20.72 -4.73 -12.89
N ALA A 59 -21.82 -4.33 -12.25
CA ALA A 59 -21.88 -3.09 -11.48
C ALA A 59 -20.92 -3.13 -10.27
N ARG A 60 -20.91 -4.23 -9.52
CA ARG A 60 -19.99 -4.41 -8.37
C ARG A 60 -18.53 -4.38 -8.80
N ILE A 61 -18.17 -5.02 -9.91
CA ILE A 61 -16.81 -5.02 -10.47
C ILE A 61 -16.41 -3.60 -10.85
N THR A 62 -17.31 -2.83 -11.48
CA THR A 62 -17.07 -1.43 -11.86
C THR A 62 -16.74 -0.59 -10.64
N ASN A 63 -17.54 -0.68 -9.57
CA ASN A 63 -17.31 0.06 -8.33
C ASN A 63 -15.96 -0.31 -7.68
N ILE A 64 -15.62 -1.60 -7.63
CA ILE A 64 -14.31 -2.05 -7.11
C ILE A 64 -13.17 -1.47 -7.94
N MET A 65 -13.32 -1.40 -9.27
CA MET A 65 -12.31 -0.85 -10.15
C MET A 65 -12.12 0.66 -9.91
N GLU A 66 -13.21 1.39 -9.68
CA GLU A 66 -13.18 2.81 -9.27
C GLU A 66 -12.44 3.00 -7.94
N ASP A 67 -12.75 2.19 -6.92
CA ASP A 67 -12.07 2.23 -5.62
C ASP A 67 -10.57 1.94 -5.74
N VAL A 68 -10.20 0.95 -6.57
CA VAL A 68 -8.79 0.60 -6.83
C VAL A 68 -8.06 1.76 -7.54
N MET A 69 -8.71 2.44 -8.49
CA MET A 69 -8.14 3.62 -9.13
C MET A 69 -7.93 4.76 -8.13
N ALA A 70 -8.93 5.05 -7.27
CA ALA A 70 -8.81 6.06 -6.23
C ALA A 70 -7.67 5.75 -5.24
N LEU A 71 -7.57 4.48 -4.79
CA LEU A 71 -6.49 4.03 -3.93
C LEU A 71 -5.12 4.18 -4.60
N THR A 72 -5.04 3.85 -5.89
CA THR A 72 -3.82 4.00 -6.69
C THR A 72 -3.34 5.46 -6.69
N ASP A 73 -4.25 6.42 -6.85
CA ASP A 73 -3.89 7.83 -6.84
C ASP A 73 -3.45 8.33 -5.47
N VAL A 74 -4.09 7.88 -4.39
CA VAL A 74 -3.63 8.15 -3.01
C VAL A 74 -2.21 7.61 -2.79
N VAL A 75 -1.94 6.37 -3.21
CA VAL A 75 -0.61 5.76 -3.07
C VAL A 75 0.45 6.52 -3.87
N LYS A 76 0.14 6.97 -5.10
CA LYS A 76 1.05 7.81 -5.90
C LYS A 76 1.39 9.11 -5.19
N ILE A 77 0.40 9.80 -4.62
CA ILE A 77 0.62 11.05 -3.90
C ILE A 77 1.52 10.82 -2.68
N ASN A 78 1.22 9.79 -1.89
CA ASN A 78 2.02 9.43 -0.72
C ASN A 78 3.46 9.07 -1.09
N LEU A 79 3.65 8.31 -2.16
CA LEU A 79 4.99 7.94 -2.63
C LEU A 79 5.79 9.19 -3.04
N LYS A 80 5.16 10.11 -3.78
CA LYS A 80 5.82 11.36 -4.18
C LYS A 80 6.19 12.22 -2.97
N SER A 81 5.29 12.35 -1.99
CA SER A 81 5.58 13.05 -0.74
C SER A 81 6.75 12.41 0.01
N LEU A 82 6.81 11.08 0.05
CA LEU A 82 7.90 10.36 0.69
C LEU A 82 9.23 10.56 -0.06
N GLU A 83 9.21 10.56 -1.39
CA GLU A 83 10.38 10.87 -2.22
C GLU A 83 10.91 12.28 -1.93
N ASP A 84 10.01 13.27 -1.84
CA ASP A 84 10.33 14.66 -1.51
C ASP A 84 10.94 14.77 -0.09
N ASP A 85 10.33 14.14 0.91
CA ASP A 85 10.83 14.12 2.29
C ASP A 85 12.22 13.49 2.38
N VAL A 86 12.45 12.37 1.67
CA VAL A 86 13.76 11.71 1.61
C VAL A 86 14.80 12.61 0.93
N ALA A 87 14.43 13.32 -0.14
CA ALA A 87 15.31 14.28 -0.80
C ALA A 87 15.71 15.43 0.13
N LEU A 88 14.76 15.96 0.90
CA LEU A 88 15.00 17.00 1.91
C LEU A 88 15.95 16.51 3.02
N VAL A 89 15.75 15.30 3.55
CA VAL A 89 16.64 14.72 4.56
C VAL A 89 18.06 14.55 4.00
N LYS A 90 18.20 14.09 2.75
CA LYS A 90 19.50 13.97 2.09
C LYS A 90 20.21 15.30 1.92
N GLN A 91 19.50 16.40 1.67
CA GLN A 91 20.11 17.73 1.57
C GLN A 91 20.47 18.33 2.94
N THR A 92 19.65 18.09 3.95
CA THR A 92 19.83 18.72 5.27
C THR A 92 20.89 18.02 6.12
N ARG A 93 21.06 16.70 5.99
CA ARG A 93 22.11 15.93 6.68
C ARG A 93 23.54 16.48 6.51
N PRO A 94 24.08 16.64 5.29
CA PRO A 94 25.45 17.12 5.12
C PRO A 94 25.62 18.57 5.61
N LYS A 95 24.56 19.39 5.54
CA LYS A 95 24.57 20.76 6.03
C LYS A 95 24.60 20.83 7.56
N GLN A 96 23.93 19.89 8.24
CA GLN A 96 23.96 19.75 9.69
C GLN A 96 25.31 19.20 10.17
N GLU A 97 25.84 18.16 9.54
CA GLU A 97 27.17 17.61 9.87
C GLU A 97 28.28 18.66 9.70
N GLY A 98 28.23 19.44 8.62
CA GLY A 98 29.18 20.54 8.39
C GLY A 98 29.12 21.60 9.50
N ARG A 99 27.91 22.03 9.89
CA ARG A 99 27.72 23.00 10.99
C ARG A 99 28.15 22.46 12.34
N GLU A 100 27.89 21.19 12.63
CA GLU A 100 28.31 20.56 13.89
C GLU A 100 29.84 20.47 13.98
N LYS A 101 30.50 20.14 12.86
CA LYS A 101 31.96 20.12 12.78
C LYS A 101 32.56 21.52 12.93
N GLU A 102 32.04 22.52 12.22
CA GLU A 102 32.50 23.90 12.32
C GLU A 102 32.35 24.46 13.73
N ASN A 103 31.22 24.17 14.40
CA ASN A 103 30.99 24.57 15.79
C ASN A 103 31.95 23.86 16.76
N ARG A 104 32.21 22.57 16.55
CA ARG A 104 33.21 21.81 17.33
C ARG A 104 34.61 22.39 17.17
N ASP A 105 35.02 22.70 15.95
CA ASP A 105 36.33 23.27 15.65
C ASP A 105 36.48 24.67 16.28
N ALA A 106 35.43 25.51 16.21
CA ALA A 106 35.41 26.83 16.84
C ALA A 106 35.53 26.75 18.38
N LEU A 107 34.85 25.79 19.02
CA LEU A 107 34.96 25.55 20.47
C LEU A 107 36.37 25.08 20.87
N CYS A 108 36.99 24.21 20.06
CA CYS A 108 38.37 23.77 20.28
C CYS A 108 39.36 24.94 20.20
N ILE A 109 39.27 25.76 19.14
CA ILE A 109 40.13 26.95 18.97
C ILE A 109 39.95 27.91 20.14
N ALA A 110 38.71 28.18 20.57
CA ALA A 110 38.44 29.03 21.71
C ALA A 110 39.12 28.46 22.98
N GLY A 111 38.96 27.16 23.26
CA GLY A 111 39.60 26.51 24.41
C GLY A 111 41.13 26.65 24.42
N GLU A 112 41.77 26.50 23.26
CA GLU A 112 43.22 26.70 23.09
C GLU A 112 43.64 28.15 23.36
N ASP A 113 42.89 29.13 22.85
CA ASP A 113 43.12 30.56 23.08
C ASP A 113 42.99 30.94 24.56
N TRP A 114 41.97 30.42 25.25
CA TRP A 114 41.78 30.58 26.69
C TRP A 114 42.94 29.96 27.48
N ALA A 115 43.39 28.76 27.11
CA ALA A 115 44.53 28.10 27.75
C ALA A 115 45.86 28.86 27.50
N ALA A 116 46.05 29.42 26.30
CA ALA A 116 47.22 30.24 25.97
C ALA A 116 47.22 31.59 26.69
N LYS A 117 46.04 32.18 26.94
CA LYS A 117 45.90 33.41 27.71
C LYS A 117 46.14 33.17 29.20
N GLY A 118 45.54 32.12 29.77
CA GLY A 118 45.80 31.71 31.15
C GLY A 118 47.27 31.38 31.42
N ARG A 119 48.02 30.87 30.42
CA ARG A 119 49.48 30.66 30.54
C ARG A 119 50.33 31.93 30.48
N ARG A 120 49.84 33.01 29.87
CA ARG A 120 50.54 34.33 29.85
C ARG A 120 50.32 35.12 31.14
N ASP A 121 49.21 34.87 31.82
CA ASP A 121 48.83 35.58 33.05
C ASP A 121 49.37 34.91 34.34
N ILE A 122 50.09 33.78 34.23
CA ILE A 122 50.86 33.20 35.34
C ILE A 122 52.20 33.95 35.42
N PRO A 123 52.49 34.70 36.50
CA PRO A 123 53.80 35.32 36.66
C PRO A 123 54.84 34.21 36.75
N CYS A 124 55.88 34.25 35.92
CA CYS A 124 57.07 33.41 36.13
C CYS A 124 57.70 33.81 37.47
N SER A 125 57.50 33.01 38.52
CA SER A 125 58.25 33.14 39.76
C SER A 125 59.75 33.00 39.46
N PRO A 126 60.62 33.92 39.90
CA PRO A 126 62.05 33.81 39.65
C PRO A 126 62.60 32.60 40.41
N GLY A 127 63.36 31.76 39.73
CA GLY A 127 64.08 30.64 40.33
C GLY A 127 64.98 31.14 41.47
N GLY A 128 64.81 30.53 42.65
CA GLY A 128 65.68 30.74 43.80
C GLY A 128 67.02 30.04 43.58
N ASP A 129 68.01 30.83 43.18
CA ASP A 129 69.42 30.47 43.24
C ASP A 129 69.87 30.53 44.71
N GLN A 130 70.22 29.40 45.32
CA GLN A 130 70.92 29.38 46.61
C GLN A 130 72.21 28.59 46.46
N THR A 131 73.22 29.28 45.93
CA THR A 131 74.62 29.04 46.22
C THR A 131 74.88 29.38 47.69
N ARG A 132 75.30 28.42 48.52
CA ARG A 132 75.99 28.69 49.79
C ARG A 132 77.37 28.07 49.75
N HIS A 133 78.36 28.93 49.55
CA HIS A 133 79.77 28.71 49.80
C HIS A 133 80.13 29.13 51.24
N HIS A 134 81.22 28.52 51.71
CA HIS A 134 82.17 28.91 52.77
C HIS A 134 82.00 28.35 54.21
N ASP A 135 82.82 27.32 54.45
CA ASP A 135 84.02 27.28 55.31
C ASP A 135 83.95 27.49 56.83
N GLY A 136 84.44 26.46 57.54
CA GLY A 136 85.48 26.52 58.58
C GLY A 136 85.12 27.15 59.93
N SER A 137 85.71 26.80 61.08
CA SER A 137 86.78 25.89 61.44
C SER A 137 86.84 25.81 62.98
N SER A 138 87.34 24.68 63.49
CA SER A 138 88.11 24.53 64.75
C SER A 138 87.42 24.62 66.13
N GLY A 139 87.68 23.57 66.92
CA GLY A 139 87.42 23.45 68.36
C GLY A 139 87.53 22.00 68.80
#